data_AF-A0A8H7ANU1-F1
#
_entry.id   AF-A0A8H7ANU1-F1
#
_cell.length_a   1.000
_cell.length_b   1.000
_cell.length_c   1.000
_cell.angle_alpha   90.00
_cell.angle_beta   90.00
_cell.angle_gamma   90.00
#
_symmetry.space_group_name_H-M   'P 1'
#
loop_
_entity.id
_entity.type
_entity.pdbx_description
1 polymer ?
#
loop_
_entity_poly.entity_id
_entity_poly.type
_entity_poly.pdbx_seq_one_letter_code
_entity_poly.pdbx_strand_id
1 'polypeptide(L)' 'MATNGQIERAVAHLKAQKDPNISATARELGVERRTLSNRFRGKTVSHEEATSSA' A
#
# COMPACT_ATOMS: atom_id res chain seq x y z
N MET A 1 6.52 -13.03 -0.87
CA MET A 1 5.99 -11.75 -1.40
C MET A 1 4.55 -11.62 -0.97
N ALA A 2 4.15 -10.48 -0.40
CA ALA A 2 2.74 -10.22 -0.12
C ALA A 2 1.98 -10.03 -1.44
N THR A 3 0.79 -10.60 -1.55
CA THR A 3 -0.05 -10.44 -2.73
C THR A 3 -0.68 -9.04 -2.76
N ASN A 4 -1.09 -8.55 -3.94
CA ASN A 4 -1.77 -7.27 -4.06
C ASN A 4 -3.00 -7.18 -3.14
N GLY A 5 -3.76 -8.28 -2.97
CA GLY A 5 -4.89 -8.33 -2.04
C GLY A 5 -4.49 -8.13 -0.57
N GLN A 6 -3.32 -8.59 -0.15
CA GLN A 6 -2.81 -8.35 1.22
C GLN A 6 -2.41 -6.90 1.42
N ILE A 7 -1.80 -6.28 0.41
CA ILE A 7 -1.43 -4.85 0.44
C ILE A 7 -2.68 -3.98 0.52
N GLU A 8 -3.72 -4.27 -0.26
CA GLU A 8 -4.96 -3.49 -0.24
C GLU A 8 -5.72 -3.64 1.08
N ARG A 9 -5.77 -4.85 1.64
CA ARG A 9 -6.33 -5.09 2.97
C ARG A 9 -5.57 -4.31 4.05
N ALA A 10 -4.24 -4.26 3.97
CA ALA A 10 -3.41 -3.49 4.88
C ALA A 10 -3.64 -1.97 4.75
N VAL A 11 -3.84 -1.47 3.53
CA VAL A 11 -4.17 -0.05 3.29
C VAL A 11 -5.56 0.30 3.82
N ALA A 12 -6.56 -0.55 3.58
CA ALA A 12 -7.90 -0.36 4.12
C ALA A 12 -7.88 -0.35 5.66
N HIS A 13 -7.12 -1.27 6.26
CA HIS A 13 -6.92 -1.33 7.71
C HIS A 13 -6.28 -0.05 8.26
N LEU A 14 -5.26 0.49 7.59
CA LEU A 14 -4.62 1.76 7.98
C LEU A 14 -5.57 2.96 7.86
N LYS A 15 -6.40 3.01 6.81
CA LYS A 15 -7.38 4.10 6.61
C LYS A 15 -8.49 4.10 7.66
N ALA A 16 -8.82 2.94 8.22
CA ALA A 16 -9.83 2.81 9.26
C ALA A 16 -9.32 3.19 10.67
N GLN A 17 -8.00 3.26 10.86
CA GLN A 17 -7.41 3.65 12.15
C GLN A 17 -7.45 5.16 12.34
N LYS A 18 -7.79 5.60 13.56
CA LYS A 18 -7.73 7.01 13.97
C LYS A 18 -6.29 7.55 13.99
N ASP A 19 -5.32 6.68 14.29
CA ASP A 19 -3.88 6.96 14.26
C ASP A 19 -3.17 5.85 13.45
N PRO A 20 -2.90 6.07 12.13
CA PRO A 20 -2.41 5.00 11.25
C PRO A 20 -0.99 4.54 11.57
N ASN A 21 -0.84 3.31 12.07
CA ASN A 21 0.48 2.73 12.33
C ASN A 21 0.92 1.76 11.22
N ILE A 22 1.63 2.32 10.23
CA ILE A 22 2.13 1.57 9.06
C ILE A 22 3.05 0.43 9.47
N SER A 23 3.93 0.65 10.46
CA SER A 23 4.92 -0.36 10.88
C SER A 23 4.24 -1.55 11.55
N ALA A 24 3.27 -1.29 12.44
CA ALA A 24 2.51 -2.34 13.10
C ALA A 24 1.68 -3.13 12.09
N THR A 25 0.92 -2.44 11.24
CA THR A 25 0.05 -3.06 10.24
C THR A 25 0.85 -3.88 9.20
N ALA A 26 2.03 -3.40 8.80
CA ALA A 26 2.95 -4.14 7.92
C ALA A 26 3.42 -5.46 8.56
N ARG A 27 3.76 -5.42 9.85
CA ARG A 27 4.23 -6.60 10.59
C ARG A 27 3.12 -7.61 10.83
N GLU A 28 1.93 -7.14 11.19
CA GLU A 28 0.74 -7.98 11.43
C GLU A 28 0.26 -8.71 10.18
N LEU A 29 0.27 -8.01 9.03
CA LEU A 29 -0.26 -8.55 7.77
C LEU A 29 0.83 -9.16 6.87
N GLY A 30 2.09 -9.17 7.32
CA GLY A 30 3.22 -9.70 6.56
C GLY A 30 3.51 -8.92 5.26
N VAL A 31 3.20 -7.62 5.24
CA VAL A 31 3.39 -6.74 4.08
C VAL A 31 4.68 -5.94 4.26
N GLU A 32 5.41 -5.71 3.18
CA GLU A 32 6.60 -4.87 3.24
C GLU A 32 6.22 -3.42 3.58
N ARG A 33 6.85 -2.88 4.63
CA ARG A 33 6.56 -1.52 5.14
C ARG A 33 6.69 -0.44 4.07
N ARG A 34 7.70 -0.53 3.20
CA ARG A 34 7.96 0.46 2.15
C ARG A 34 6.85 0.44 1.11
N THR A 35 6.43 -0.74 0.68
CA THR A 35 5.30 -0.97 -0.23
C THR A 35 4.00 -0.46 0.36
N LEU A 36 3.72 -0.78 1.62
CA LEU A 36 2.52 -0.31 2.32
C LEU A 36 2.50 1.22 2.48
N SER A 37 3.64 1.82 2.85
CA SER A 37 3.77 3.28 2.97
C SER A 37 3.59 3.98 1.63
N ASN A 38 4.15 3.44 0.55
CA ASN A 38 4.00 4.01 -0.78
C ASN A 38 2.54 3.94 -1.25
N ARG A 39 1.85 2.82 -1.00
CA ARG A 39 0.44 2.63 -1.37
C ARG A 39 -0.49 3.50 -0.52
N PHE A 40 -0.26 3.59 0.80
CA PHE A 40 -1.05 4.41 1.71
C PHE A 40 -0.90 5.91 1.41
N ARG A 41 0.30 6.38 1.08
CA ARG A 41 0.57 7.78 0.68
C ARG A 41 0.22 8.08 -0.78
N GLY A 42 -0.34 7.12 -1.51
CA GLY A 42 -0.75 7.30 -2.92
C GLY A 42 0.38 7.34 -3.95
N LYS A 43 1.64 7.09 -3.56
CA LYS A 43 2.81 7.22 -4.45
C LYS A 43 2.98 6.11 -5.51
N THR A 44 2.08 5.12 -5.57
CA THR A 44 2.41 3.86 -6.29
C THR A 44 1.63 3.59 -7.58
N VAL A 45 0.69 4.42 -8.02
CA VAL A 45 0.02 4.16 -9.32
C VAL A 45 -0.42 5.46 -10.02
N SER A 46 0.57 6.24 -10.46
CA SER A 46 0.47 6.91 -11.76
C SER A 46 1.46 6.25 -12.72
N HIS A 47 1.42 4.91 -12.77
CA HIS A 47 2.14 4.13 -13.77
C HIS A 47 1.15 3.48 -14.75
N GLU A 48 0.10 4.23 -15.09
CA GLU A 48 -0.83 3.95 -16.20
C GLU A 48 -0.89 5.11 -17.21
N GLU A 49 0.04 6.08 -17.18
CA GLU A 49 0.13 7.15 -18.19
C GLU A 49 1.54 7.29 -18.80
N ALA A 50 2.22 6.17 -19.05
CA ALA A 50 3.50 6.17 -19.79
C ALA A 50 3.53 5.20 -20.98
N THR A 51 2.37 4.92 -21.58
CA THR A 51 2.27 4.45 -22.97
C THR A 51 1.19 5.25 -23.70
N SER A 52 1.34 6.58 -23.68
CA SER A 52 0.97 7.39 -24.84
C SER A 52 2.15 7.28 -25.81
N SER A 53 2.19 6.23 -26.61
CA SER A 53 3.17 6.06 -27.70
C SER A 53 2.64 5.05 -28.71
N ALA A 54 1.84 5.57 -29.66
CA ALA A 54 1.81 5.27 -31.10
C ALA A 54 0.41 5.52 -31.66
#